data_AF-A0A2T0W481-F1
#
_entry.id   AF-A0A2T0W481-F1
#
_cell.length_a   1.000
_cell.length_b   1.000
_cell.length_c   1.000
_cell.angle_alpha   90.00
_cell.angle_beta   90.00
_cell.angle_gamma   90.00
#
_symmetry.space_group_name_H-M   'P 1'
#
loop_
_entity.id
_entity.type
_entity.pdbx_description
1 polymer ?
#
loop_
_entity_poly.entity_id
_entity_poly.type
_entity_poly.pdbx_seq_one_letter_code
_entity_poly.pdbx_strand_id
1 'polypeptide(L)' 'MAFRNILDGAASFCAALVTLTVCGLPAWFTVVAVRSEVAPIWAYGAAAGLAIIGVILTVAFLRKSFAGIAPTRQRRR' A
#
# COMPACT_ATOMS: atom_id res chain seq x y z
N MET A 1 -1.78 -28.70 1.73
CA MET A 1 -2.59 -27.50 2.05
C MET A 1 -1.77 -26.39 2.73
N ALA A 2 -0.94 -26.68 3.75
CA ALA A 2 -0.13 -25.66 4.43
C ALA A 2 0.82 -24.86 3.50
N PHE A 3 1.50 -25.52 2.56
CA PHE A 3 2.41 -24.86 1.62
C PHE A 3 1.73 -23.81 0.72
N ARG A 4 0.49 -24.09 0.27
CA ARG A 4 -0.31 -23.15 -0.54
C ARG A 4 -0.65 -21.89 0.26
N ASN A 5 -1.02 -22.04 1.52
CA ASN A 5 -1.34 -20.92 2.41
C ASN A 5 -0.12 -20.03 2.70
N ILE A 6 1.08 -20.61 2.79
CA ILE A 6 2.33 -19.84 2.96
C ILE A 6 2.62 -19.02 1.70
N LEU A 7 2.50 -19.62 0.51
CA LEU A 7 2.67 -18.90 -0.76
C LEU A 7 1.63 -17.79 -0.94
N ASP A 8 0.38 -18.05 -0.57
CA ASP A 8 -0.71 -17.08 -0.60
C ASP A 8 -0.46 -15.92 0.37
N GLY A 9 0.10 -16.22 1.55
CA GLY A 9 0.57 -15.22 2.51
C GLY A 9 1.71 -14.37 1.97
N ALA A 10 2.75 -15.00 1.41
CA ALA A 10 3.87 -14.31 0.78
C ALA A 10 3.43 -13.40 -0.38
N ALA A 11 2.48 -13.85 -1.20
CA ALA A 11 1.90 -13.03 -2.27
C ALA A 11 1.19 -11.78 -1.71
N SER A 12 0.45 -11.91 -0.61
CA SER A 12 -0.16 -10.77 0.09
C SER A 12 0.88 -9.84 0.71
N PHE A 13 1.99 -10.36 1.21
CA PHE A 13 3.10 -9.53 1.70
C PHE A 13 3.75 -8.73 0.57
N CYS A 14 4.04 -9.38 -0.57
CA CYS A 14 4.54 -8.69 -1.76
C CYS A 14 3.55 -7.62 -2.25
N ALA A 15 2.25 -7.90 -2.22
CA ALA A 15 1.22 -6.91 -2.55
C ALA A 15 1.25 -5.70 -1.60
N ALA A 16 1.52 -5.92 -0.31
CA ALA A 16 1.69 -4.83 0.66
C ALA A 16 2.91 -3.96 0.31
N LEU A 17 4.06 -4.56 -0.03
CA LEU A 17 5.26 -3.84 -0.44
C LEU A 17 5.06 -3.05 -1.75
N VAL A 18 4.39 -3.65 -2.73
CA VAL A 18 4.03 -2.97 -3.98
C VAL A 18 3.10 -1.79 -3.70
N THR A 19 2.12 -1.97 -2.81
CA THR A 19 1.23 -0.87 -2.40
C THR A 19 2.01 0.27 -1.74
N LEU A 20 2.92 -0.06 -0.82
CA LEU A 20 3.73 0.93 -0.13
C LEU A 20 4.63 1.70 -1.09
N THR A 21 5.23 1.03 -2.07
CA THR A 21 6.07 1.69 -3.08
C THR A 21 5.25 2.56 -4.03
N VAL A 22 4.13 2.05 -4.56
CA VAL A 22 3.26 2.77 -5.51
C VAL A 22 2.58 3.98 -4.87
N CYS A 23 2.19 3.91 -3.60
CA CYS A 23 1.59 5.05 -2.90
C CYS A 23 2.65 5.95 -2.24
N GLY A 24 3.69 5.36 -1.66
CA GLY A 24 4.72 6.07 -0.88
C GLY A 24 5.67 6.88 -1.74
N LEU A 25 6.11 6.38 -2.90
CA LEU A 25 7.02 7.12 -3.78
C LEU A 25 6.40 8.43 -4.29
N PRO A 26 5.18 8.46 -4.85
CA PRO A 26 4.56 9.70 -5.28
C PRO A 26 4.22 10.64 -4.11
N ALA A 27 3.83 10.10 -2.95
CA ALA A 27 3.58 10.91 -1.75
C ALA A 27 4.87 11.60 -1.28
N TRP A 28 5.99 10.87 -1.19
CA TRP A 28 7.31 11.42 -0.88
C TRP A 28 7.76 12.45 -1.92
N PHE A 29 7.61 12.12 -3.21
CA PHE A 29 7.98 13.03 -4.30
C PHE A 29 7.22 14.35 -4.20
N THR A 30 5.92 14.31 -3.90
CA THR A 30 5.12 15.52 -3.69
C THR A 30 5.67 16.37 -2.54
N VAL A 31 6.10 15.76 -1.43
CA VAL A 31 6.72 16.49 -0.31
C VAL A 31 8.02 17.17 -0.75
N VAL A 32 8.87 16.48 -1.52
CA VAL A 32 10.11 17.06 -2.07
C VAL A 32 9.81 18.19 -3.05
N ALA A 33 8.81 18.04 -3.92
CA ALA A 33 8.39 19.04 -4.90
C ALA A 33 7.86 20.32 -4.23
N VAL A 34 7.08 20.20 -3.16
CA VAL A 34 6.61 21.38 -2.42
C VAL A 34 7.76 22.06 -1.66
N ARG A 35 8.68 21.29 -1.07
CA ARG A 35 9.87 21.83 -0.38
C ARG A 35 10.87 22.52 -1.31
N SER A 36 10.86 22.17 -2.60
CA SER A 36 11.69 22.79 -3.63
C SER A 36 10.97 23.92 -4.38
N GLU A 37 9.81 24.35 -3.90
CA GLU A 37 8.99 25.41 -4.49
C GLU A 37 8.52 25.13 -5.94
N VAL A 38 8.63 23.86 -6.39
CA VAL A 38 8.15 23.40 -7.69
C VAL A 38 6.63 23.22 -7.69
N ALA A 39 6.07 22.85 -6.52
CA ALA A 39 4.64 22.63 -6.34
C ALA A 39 4.04 23.52 -5.23
N PRO A 40 2.77 23.94 -5.36
CA PRO A 40 2.08 24.76 -4.37
C PRO A 40 1.74 24.00 -3.08
N ILE A 41 1.57 24.73 -1.97
CA ILE A 41 1.40 24.14 -0.63
C ILE A 41 0.15 23.25 -0.48
N TRP A 42 -0.91 23.48 -1.26
CA TRP A 42 -2.10 22.64 -1.24
C TRP A 42 -1.86 21.22 -1.77
N ALA A 43 -0.76 20.97 -2.48
CA ALA A 43 -0.39 19.63 -2.94
C ALA A 43 -0.13 18.64 -1.78
N TYR A 44 0.20 19.15 -0.58
CA TYR A 44 0.25 18.32 0.63
C TYR A 44 -1.06 17.60 0.92
N GLY A 45 -2.21 18.20 0.60
CA GLY A 45 -3.51 17.57 0.79
C GLY A 45 -3.66 16.30 -0.05
N ALA A 46 -3.26 16.35 -1.32
CA ALA A 46 -3.27 15.19 -2.21
C ALA A 46 -2.26 14.12 -1.76
N ALA A 47 -1.05 14.52 -1.36
CA ALA A 47 -0.04 13.62 -0.83
C ALA A 47 -0.50 12.91 0.45
N ALA A 48 -1.16 13.64 1.35
CA ALA A 48 -1.72 13.09 2.58
C ALA A 48 -2.84 12.08 2.30
N GLY A 49 -3.76 12.40 1.38
CA GLY A 49 -4.81 11.47 0.95
C GLY A 49 -4.24 10.17 0.38
N LEU A 50 -3.25 10.28 -0.51
CA LEU A 50 -2.56 9.11 -1.09
C LEU A 50 -1.84 8.28 -0.01
N ALA A 51 -1.16 8.94 0.93
CA ALA A 51 -0.47 8.28 2.01
C ALA A 51 -1.45 7.51 2.92
N ILE A 52 -2.58 8.13 3.28
CA ILE A 52 -3.62 7.49 4.11
C ILE A 52 -4.18 6.25 3.41
N ILE A 53 -4.56 6.36 2.13
CA ILE A 53 -5.07 5.23 1.36
C ILE A 53 -4.02 4.13 1.25
N GLY A 54 -2.77 4.50 0.96
CA GLY A 54 -1.65 3.57 0.89
C GLY A 54 -1.45 2.81 2.19
N VAL A 55 -1.53 3.47 3.35
CA VAL A 55 -1.44 2.83 4.67
C VAL A 55 -2.59 1.86 4.89
N ILE A 56 -3.84 2.27 4.62
CA ILE A 56 -5.03 1.41 4.79
C ILE A 56 -4.89 0.13 3.96
N LEU A 57 -4.52 0.26 2.69
CA LEU A 57 -4.35 -0.87 1.78
C LEU A 57 -3.18 -1.77 2.19
N THR A 58 -2.04 -1.19 2.57
CA THR A 58 -0.86 -1.93 3.04
C THR A 58 -1.23 -2.75 4.28
N VAL A 59 -1.92 -2.15 5.27
CA VAL A 59 -2.38 -2.86 6.46
C VAL A 59 -3.36 -3.98 6.10
N ALA A 60 -4.28 -3.76 5.16
CA ALA A 60 -5.20 -4.80 4.70
C ALA A 60 -4.48 -6.00 4.07
N PHE A 61 -3.46 -5.76 3.26
CA PHE A 61 -2.64 -6.82 2.65
C PHE A 61 -1.75 -7.53 3.68
N LEU A 62 -1.16 -6.81 4.65
CA LEU A 62 -0.42 -7.42 5.75
C LEU A 62 -1.32 -8.35 6.59
N ARG A 63 -2.55 -7.94 6.88
CA ARG A 63 -3.53 -8.79 7.57
C ARG A 63 -3.85 -10.05 6.76
N LYS A 64 -3.97 -9.95 5.43
CA LYS A 64 -4.14 -11.13 4.56
C LYS A 64 -2.90 -12.03 4.54
N SER A 65 -1.70 -11.44 4.57
CA SER A 65 -0.44 -12.16 4.64
C SER A 65 -0.38 -13.05 5.89
N PHE A 66 -0.66 -12.49 7.07
CA PHE A 66 -0.65 -13.24 8.32
C PHE A 66 -1.74 -14.32 8.38
N ALA A 67 -2.86 -14.13 7.66
CA ALA A 67 -3.91 -15.13 7.55
C ALA A 67 -3.61 -16.23 6.51
N GLY A 68 -2.51 -16.14 5.74
CA GLY A 68 -2.21 -17.06 4.65
C GLY A 68 -3.26 -17.02 3.53
N ILE A 69 -3.83 -15.85 3.27
CA ILE A 69 -4.90 -15.64 2.29
C ILE A 69 -4.34 -14.89 1.09
N ALA A 70 -4.61 -15.39 -0.12
CA ALA A 70 -4.21 -14.73 -1.36
C ALA A 70 -4.85 -13.33 -1.49
N PRO A 71 -4.14 -12.36 -2.08
CA PRO A 71 -4.62 -10.98 -2.18
C PRO A 71 -5.92 -10.87 -2.99
N THR A 72 -6.10 -11.73 -3.99
CA THR A 72 -7.26 -11.79 -4.91
C THR A 72 -8.43 -12.61 -4.37
N ARG A 73 -8.28 -13.31 -3.25
CA ARG A 73 -9.35 -14.16 -2.71
C ARG A 73 -10.53 -13.28 -2.28
N GLN A 74 -11.64 -13.40 -3.01
CA GLN A 74 -12.91 -12.80 -2.58
C GLN A 74 -13.51 -13.63 -1.45
N ARG A 75 -14.01 -12.94 -0.42
CA ARG A 75 -14.93 -13.55 0.55
C ARG A 75 -16.25 -13.77 -0.19
N ARG A 76 -16.78 -15.02 -0.23
CA ARG A 76 -18.20 -15.22 -0.57
C ARG A 76 -19.00 -14.44 0.47
N ARG A 77 -19.66 -13.37 0.02
CA ARG A 77 -20.63 -12.62 0.84
C ARG A 77 -21.98 -13.30 0.72
#